data_AF-A0A924FTG6-F1
#
_entry.id   AF-A0A924FTG6-F1
#
_cell.length_a   1.000
_cell.length_b   1.000
_cell.length_c   1.000
_cell.angle_alpha   90.00
_cell.angle_beta   90.00
_cell.angle_gamma   90.00
#
_symmetry.space_group_name_H-M   'P 1'
#
loop_
_entity.id
_entity.type
_entity.pdbx_description
1 polymer ?
#
loop_
_entity_poly.entity_id
_entity_poly.type
_entity_poly.pdbx_seq_one_letter_code
_entity_poly.pdbx_strand_id
1 'polypeptide(L)' 'MPVPPQPKLATIISDPAVAPIVCAVVDYSTGGACLEVHGDAALPEHFELLYGAEHKACRRVWTRGTRVGVVF' A
#
# COMPACT_ATOMS: atom_id res chain seq x y z
N MET A 1 -10.40 -13.16 24.73
CA MET A 1 -9.59 -11.99 24.36
C MET A 1 -9.88 -11.69 22.90
N PRO A 2 -10.26 -10.47 22.50
CA PRO A 2 -10.33 -10.12 21.08
C PRO A 2 -8.91 -10.17 20.51
N VAL A 3 -8.74 -10.84 19.38
CA VAL A 3 -7.50 -10.75 18.62
C VAL A 3 -7.29 -9.27 18.27
N PRO A 4 -6.10 -8.68 18.47
CA PRO A 4 -5.83 -7.36 17.92
C PRO A 4 -6.11 -7.43 16.41
N PRO A 5 -6.73 -6.40 15.81
CA PRO A 5 -6.95 -6.39 14.37
C PRO A 5 -5.60 -6.63 13.71
N GLN A 6 -5.46 -7.75 12.99
CA GLN A 6 -4.23 -8.03 12.27
C GLN A 6 -3.95 -6.88 11.31
N PRO A 7 -2.70 -6.38 11.23
CA PRO A 7 -2.33 -5.43 10.21
C PRO A 7 -2.63 -6.08 8.86
N LYS A 8 -3.49 -5.42 8.11
CA LYS A 8 -3.91 -5.85 6.78
C LYS A 8 -2.73 -5.65 5.84
N LEU A 9 -1.97 -6.71 5.56
CA LEU A 9 -0.80 -6.59 4.69
C LEU A 9 -1.23 -6.41 3.23
N ALA A 10 -0.52 -5.55 2.52
CA ALA A 10 -0.62 -5.39 1.08
C ALA A 10 0.77 -5.37 0.46
N THR A 11 0.84 -5.67 -0.83
CA THR A 11 2.09 -5.69 -1.58
C THR A 11 1.99 -4.68 -2.70
N ILE A 12 2.97 -3.80 -2.81
CA ILE A 12 3.04 -2.78 -3.84
C ILE A 12 3.91 -3.32 -4.98
N ILE A 13 3.35 -3.33 -6.17
CA ILE A 13 3.94 -3.82 -7.40
C ILE A 13 4.03 -2.62 -8.34
N SER A 14 5.24 -2.16 -8.65
CA SER A 14 5.43 -0.95 -9.46
C SER A 14 5.92 -1.25 -10.87
N ASP A 15 6.82 -2.21 -11.00
CA ASP A 15 7.38 -2.65 -12.25
C ASP A 15 7.72 -4.15 -12.14
N PRO A 16 7.53 -4.96 -13.20
CA PRO A 16 7.89 -6.37 -13.19
C PRO A 16 9.39 -6.63 -12.94
N ALA A 17 10.28 -5.67 -13.18
CA ALA A 17 11.71 -5.78 -12.89
C ALA A 17 12.06 -5.38 -11.43
N VAL A 18 11.13 -4.76 -10.70
CA VAL A 18 11.33 -4.27 -9.33
C VAL A 18 10.68 -5.23 -8.32
N ALA A 19 11.42 -5.55 -7.27
CA ALA A 19 10.91 -6.42 -6.21
C ALA A 19 9.64 -5.82 -5.56
N PRO A 20 8.58 -6.61 -5.33
CA PRO A 20 7.37 -6.13 -4.67
C PRO A 20 7.66 -5.66 -3.24
N ILE A 21 7.05 -4.55 -2.84
CA ILE A 21 7.26 -3.93 -1.52
C ILE A 21 6.10 -4.34 -0.61
N VAL A 22 6.39 -5.05 0.48
CA VAL A 22 5.37 -5.38 1.49
C VAL A 22 5.10 -4.16 2.36
N CYS A 23 3.82 -3.84 2.56
CA CYS A 23 3.35 -2.71 3.36
C CYS A 23 2.14 -3.11 4.21
N ALA A 24 1.82 -2.29 5.21
CA ALA A 24 0.60 -2.45 6.00
C ALA A 24 -0.48 -1.47 5.51
N VAL A 25 -1.72 -1.92 5.43
CA VAL A 25 -2.89 -1.09 5.13
C VAL A 25 -3.44 -0.59 6.45
N VAL A 26 -3.33 0.71 6.67
CA VAL A 26 -3.86 1.40 7.86
C VAL A 26 -5.35 1.68 7.69
N ASP A 27 -5.72 2.17 6.50
CA ASP A 27 -7.10 2.48 6.14
C ASP A 27 -7.36 2.11 4.69
N TYR A 28 -8.56 1.59 4.40
CA TYR A 28 -8.95 1.17 3.06
C TYR A 28 -10.38 1.60 2.79
N SER A 29 -10.57 2.33 1.71
CA SER A 29 -11.86 2.88 1.29
C SER A 29 -12.13 2.57 -0.18
N THR A 30 -13.32 2.89 -0.68
CA THR A 30 -13.67 2.67 -2.08
C THR A 30 -12.88 3.54 -3.06
N GLY A 31 -12.41 4.71 -2.61
CA GLY A 31 -11.69 5.68 -3.46
C GLY A 31 -10.18 5.72 -3.25
N GLY A 32 -9.65 4.97 -2.28
CA GLY A 32 -8.24 5.00 -1.95
C GLY A 32 -7.90 4.30 -0.64
N ALA A 33 -6.62 4.31 -0.29
CA ALA A 33 -6.12 3.67 0.92
C ALA A 33 -4.97 4.48 1.56
N CYS A 34 -4.85 4.34 2.87
CA CYS A 34 -3.66 4.77 3.61
C CYS A 34 -2.78 3.56 3.88
N LEU A 35 -1.60 3.57 3.30
CA LEU A 35 -0.58 2.54 3.44
C LEU A 35 0.50 3.01 4.41
N GLU A 36 1.08 2.09 5.15
CA GLU A 36 2.27 2.29 5.96
C GLU A 36 3.40 1.43 5.35
N VAL A 37 4.35 2.12 4.73
CA VAL A 37 5.51 1.55 4.06
C VAL A 37 6.72 1.84 4.94
N HIS A 38 7.36 0.78 5.44
CA HIS A 38 8.56 0.88 6.26
C HIS A 38 9.79 0.61 5.39
N GLY A 39 10.72 1.58 5.35
CA GLY A 39 11.96 1.51 4.57
C GLY A 39 12.15 2.71 3.65
N ASP A 40 13.36 2.87 3.10
CA ASP A 40 13.71 3.95 2.15
C ASP A 40 13.15 3.70 0.73
N ALA A 41 12.12 2.88 0.62
CA ALA A 41 11.52 2.51 -0.65
C ALA A 41 10.75 3.71 -1.20
N ALA A 42 11.39 4.44 -2.13
CA ALA A 42 10.75 5.51 -2.87
C ALA A 42 9.62 4.94 -3.72
N LEU A 43 8.39 5.04 -3.20
CA LEU A 43 7.23 4.56 -3.92
C LEU A 43 7.01 5.38 -5.20
N PRO A 44 6.70 4.77 -6.34
CA PRO A 44 6.39 5.53 -7.55
C PRO A 44 5.05 6.24 -7.44
N GLU A 45 4.78 7.14 -8.39
CA GLU A 45 3.50 7.84 -8.46
C GLU A 45 2.35 6.90 -8.85
N HIS A 46 2.60 5.96 -9.77
CA HIS A 46 1.63 4.96 -10.21
C HIS A 46 2.18 3.56 -9.93
N PHE A 47 1.35 2.69 -9.38
CA PHE A 47 1.70 1.30 -9.09
C PHE A 47 0.43 0.48 -8.91
N GLU A 48 0.56 -0.83 -8.86
CA GLU A 48 -0.50 -1.74 -8.47
C GLU A 48 -0.36 -2.13 -6.99
N LEU A 49 -1.46 -2.07 -6.26
CA LEU A 49 -1.57 -2.57 -4.89
C LEU A 49 -2.24 -3.94 -4.94
N LEU A 50 -1.51 -4.97 -4.54
CA LEU A 50 -2.05 -6.28 -4.25
C LEU A 50 -2.51 -6.31 -2.79
N TYR A 51 -3.82 -6.35 -2.58
CA TYR A 51 -4.40 -6.48 -1.25
C TYR A 51 -5.25 -7.75 -1.17
N GLY A 52 -4.78 -8.75 -0.42
CA GLY A 52 -5.36 -10.08 -0.42
C GLY A 52 -5.15 -10.78 -1.77
N ALA A 53 -6.21 -10.90 -2.56
CA ALA A 53 -6.18 -11.47 -3.93
C ALA A 53 -6.53 -10.44 -5.01
N GLU A 54 -6.71 -9.18 -4.64
CA GLU A 54 -7.14 -8.13 -5.55
C GLU A 54 -5.97 -7.21 -5.92
N HIS A 55 -5.76 -7.03 -7.23
CA HIS A 55 -4.84 -6.03 -7.77
C HIS A 55 -5.63 -4.77 -8.13
N LYS A 56 -5.23 -3.63 -7.58
CA LYS A 56 -5.76 -2.32 -7.96
C LYS A 56 -4.66 -1.42 -8.47
N ALA A 57 -4.87 -0.80 -9.61
CA ALA A 57 -4.08 0.35 -10.01
C ALA A 57 -4.28 1.48 -8.97
N CYS A 58 -3.19 2.05 -8.50
CA CYS A 58 -3.15 3.02 -7.45
C CYS A 58 -2.25 4.18 -7.86
N ARG A 59 -2.67 5.40 -7.52
CA ARG A 59 -1.83 6.58 -7.63
C ARG A 59 -1.53 7.15 -6.25
N ARG A 60 -0.27 7.42 -5.98
CA ARG A 60 0.17 8.11 -4.77
C ARG A 60 -0.26 9.58 -4.82
N VAL A 61 -0.98 10.02 -3.80
CA VAL A 61 -1.44 11.41 -3.67
C VAL A 61 -0.69 12.20 -2.60
N TRP A 62 -0.19 11.53 -1.56
CA TRP A 62 0.64 12.18 -0.54
C TRP A 62 1.53 11.15 0.16
N THR A 63 2.65 11.63 0.70
CA THR A 63 3.55 10.86 1.57
C THR A 63 3.88 11.68 2.80
N ARG A 64 3.83 11.07 3.97
CA ARG A 64 4.19 11.69 5.24
C ARG A 64 4.91 10.66 6.13
N GLY A 65 6.24 10.73 6.15
CA GLY A 65 7.07 9.72 6.83
C GLY A 65 6.87 8.34 6.20
N THR A 66 6.53 7.34 7.00
CA THR A 66 6.19 5.98 6.54
C THR A 66 4.76 5.85 6.01
N ARG A 67 3.91 6.88 6.14
CA ARG A 67 2.52 6.82 5.67
C ARG A 67 2.38 7.37 4.26
N VAL A 68 1.65 6.63 3.43
CA VAL A 68 1.41 6.97 2.04
C VAL A 68 -0.09 6.90 1.76
N GLY A 69 -0.65 7.99 1.25
CA GLY A 69 -2.00 8.01 0.73
C GLY A 69 -2.03 7.66 -0.75
N VAL A 70 -2.91 6.75 -1.11
CA VAL A 70 -3.17 6.36 -2.49
C VAL A 70 -4.64 6.54 -2.85
N VAL A 71 -4.90 6.78 -4.13
CA VAL A 71 -6.24 6.74 -4.73
C VAL A 71 -6.29 5.63 -5.77
N PHE A 72 -7.45 5.01 -5.92
CA PHE A 72 -7.72 3.99 -6.94
C PHE A 72 -8.29 4.63 -8.21
#